data_AF-A0A1Q3X1F6-F1
#
_entry.id   AF-A0A1Q3X1F6-F1
#
_cell.length_a   1.000
_cell.length_b   1.000
_cell.length_c   1.000
_cell.angle_alpha   90.00
_cell.angle_beta   90.00
_cell.angle_gamma   90.00
#
_symmetry.space_group_name_H-M   'P 1'
#
loop_
_entity.id
_entity.type
_entity.pdbx_description
1 polymer ?
#
loop_
_entity_poly.entity_id
_entity_poly.type
_entity_poly.pdbx_seq_one_letter_code
_entity_poly.pdbx_strand_id
1 'polypeptide(L)' 'MIRTIVKAEKTQIQLSVPEDYIGKQVEIIVFALDESTGTPLHLIKKEATFNAVSLNTVGYKFDRNEANER' A
#
# COMPACT_ATOMS: atom_id res chain seq x y z
N MET A 1 -7.56 12.14 2.29
CA MET A 1 -8.56 11.18 2.82
C MET A 1 -8.37 11.15 4.33
N ILE A 2 -9.39 11.52 5.10
CA ILE A 2 -9.33 11.49 6.57
C ILE A 2 -9.89 10.15 7.01
N ARG A 3 -9.11 9.40 7.80
CA ARG A 3 -9.54 8.14 8.43
C ARG A 3 -9.44 8.30 9.94
N THR A 4 -10.56 8.12 10.62
CA THR A 4 -10.60 8.14 12.09
C THR A 4 -11.02 6.76 12.60
N ILE A 5 -10.20 6.18 13.46
CA ILE A 5 -10.53 4.94 14.17
C ILE A 5 -11.09 5.33 15.52
N VAL A 6 -12.37 5.07 15.73
CA VAL A 6 -13.06 5.31 16.99
C VAL A 6 -13.60 4.00 17.53
N LYS A 7 -13.40 3.76 18.83
CA LYS A 7 -14.05 2.68 19.54
C LYS A 7 -15.30 3.25 20.21
N ALA A 8 -16.47 2.83 19.75
CA ALA A 8 -17.73 3.28 20.32
C ALA A 8 -17.93 2.64 21.70
N GLU A 9 -17.98 3.45 22.75
CA GLU A 9 -18.35 3.00 24.11
C GLU A 9 -19.85 3.14 24.38
N LYS A 10 -20.57 3.80 23.47
CA LYS A 10 -22.01 4.07 23.50
C LYS A 10 -22.59 3.86 22.11
N THR A 11 -23.92 3.82 22.01
CA THR A 11 -24.65 3.64 20.75
C THR A 11 -24.47 4.81 19.76
N GLN A 12 -23.90 5.93 20.19
CA GLN A 12 -23.73 7.13 19.38
C GLN A 12 -22.25 7.51 19.27
N ILE A 13 -21.85 7.92 18.06
CA ILE A 13 -20.50 8.41 17.75
C ILE A 13 -20.65 9.85 17.27
N GLN A 14 -19.92 10.77 17.89
CA GLN A 14 -19.82 12.16 17.44
C GLN A 14 -18.45 12.38 16.81
N LEU A 15 -18.43 12.95 15.59
CA LEU A 15 -17.21 13.28 14.87
C LEU A 15 -17.20 14.77 14.58
N SER A 16 -16.11 15.46 14.92
CA SER A 16 -15.91 16.84 14.49
C SER A 16 -15.45 16.87 13.04
N VAL A 17 -16.11 17.70 12.24
CA VAL A 17 -15.75 17.91 10.83
C VAL A 17 -14.71 19.02 10.74
N PRO A 18 -13.58 18.83 10.03
CA PRO A 18 -12.58 19.89 9.87
C PRO A 18 -13.12 21.07 9.07
N GLU A 19 -12.60 22.27 9.34
CA GLU A 19 -13.07 23.52 8.73
C GLU A 19 -13.03 23.49 7.19
N ASP A 20 -12.04 22.81 6.61
CA ASP A 20 -11.89 22.63 5.15
C ASP A 20 -13.06 21.91 4.45
N TYR A 21 -13.91 21.22 5.21
CA TYR A 21 -15.04 20.44 4.71
C TYR A 21 -16.38 21.16 4.92
N ILE A 22 -16.39 22.32 5.60
CA ILE A 22 -17.60 23.12 5.80
C ILE A 22 -18.09 23.65 4.44
N GLY A 23 -19.38 23.44 4.15
CA GLY A 23 -20.01 23.87 2.90
C GLY A 23 -19.81 22.94 1.70
N LYS A 24 -19.13 21.80 1.88
CA LYS A 24 -18.94 20.77 0.84
C LYS A 24 -19.82 19.55 1.13
N GLN A 25 -20.19 18.80 0.09
CA GLN A 25 -20.82 17.50 0.26
C GLN A 25 -19.75 16.49 0.70
N VAL A 26 -20.00 15.80 1.81
CA VAL A 26 -19.06 14.84 2.40
C VAL A 26 -19.74 13.47 2.45
N GLU A 27 -19.07 12.46 1.91
CA GLU A 27 -19.45 11.06 2.06
C GLU A 27 -18.73 10.47 3.27
N ILE A 28 -19.48 9.77 4.14
CA ILE A 28 -18.95 9.13 5.35
C ILE A 28 -19.15 7.62 5.20
N ILE A 29 -18.05 6.87 5.19
CA ILE A 29 -18.05 5.42 5.11
C ILE A 29 -17.59 4.87 6.47
N VAL A 30 -18.42 4.03 7.09
CA VAL A 30 -18.15 3.43 8.40
C VAL A 30 -18.17 1.92 8.27
N PHE A 31 -17.15 1.26 8.83
CA PHE A 31 -17.03 -0.20 8.86
C PHE A 31 -16.43 -0.65 10.20
N ALA A 32 -16.87 -1.79 10.71
CA ALA A 32 -16.26 -2.37 11.90
C ALA A 32 -14.87 -2.92 11.56
N LEU A 33 -13.87 -2.58 12.37
CA LEU A 33 -12.51 -3.08 12.14
C LEU A 33 -12.38 -4.59 12.35
N ASP A 34 -13.24 -5.18 13.19
CA ASP A 34 -13.27 -6.62 13.44
C ASP A 34 -13.72 -7.42 12.20
N GLU A 35 -14.64 -6.85 11.42
CA GLU A 35 -15.06 -7.42 10.12
C GLU A 35 -13.94 -7.32 9.05
N SER A 36 -12.86 -6.58 9.32
CA SER A 36 -11.79 -6.29 8.36
C SER A 36 -10.52 -7.15 8.50
N THR A 37 -10.64 -8.41 8.95
CA THR A 37 -9.52 -9.37 8.92
C THR A 37 -8.92 -9.61 7.52
N GLY A 38 -9.49 -9.01 6.46
CA GLY A 38 -8.96 -9.02 5.11
C GLY A 38 -8.73 -7.63 4.50
N THR A 39 -7.94 -6.74 5.10
CA THR A 39 -6.87 -5.97 4.42
C THR A 39 -6.33 -4.81 5.28
N PRO A 40 -5.07 -4.88 5.76
CA PRO A 40 -4.37 -3.68 6.25
C PRO A 40 -3.95 -2.80 5.06
N LEU A 41 -4.82 -1.87 4.67
CA LEU A 41 -4.60 -0.94 3.55
C LEU A 41 -3.54 0.17 3.80
N HIS A 42 -2.58 0.00 4.73
CA HIS A 42 -1.60 1.08 4.95
C HIS A 42 -0.19 0.77 5.50
N LEU A 43 0.28 -0.48 5.58
CA LEU A 43 1.64 -0.73 6.13
C LEU A 43 2.54 -1.67 5.33
N ILE A 44 2.24 -1.92 4.05
CA ILE A 44 3.23 -2.56 3.19
C ILE A 44 3.74 -1.51 2.23
N LYS A 45 4.74 -0.73 2.68
CA LYS A 45 5.79 -0.27 1.77
C LYS A 45 6.37 -1.54 1.15
N LYS A 46 5.78 -2.02 0.05
CA LYS A 46 6.45 -2.98 -0.82
C LYS A 46 7.58 -2.20 -1.45
N GLU A 47 8.72 -2.16 -0.77
CA GLU A 47 9.97 -1.84 -1.43
C GLU A 47 10.04 -2.78 -2.63
N ALA A 48 10.16 -2.23 -3.82
CA ALA A 48 10.20 -3.01 -5.05
C ALA A 48 11.44 -3.90 -4.99
N THR A 49 11.27 -5.14 -4.55
CA THR A 49 12.34 -6.13 -4.52
C THR A 49 12.45 -6.72 -5.91
N PHE A 50 13.43 -6.24 -6.67
CA PHE A 50 13.89 -6.95 -7.86
C PHE A 50 14.45 -8.29 -7.39
N ASN A 51 13.79 -9.38 -7.77
CA ASN A 51 14.31 -10.72 -7.54
C ASN A 51 15.47 -10.92 -8.52
N ALA A 52 16.66 -10.43 -8.15
CA ALA A 52 17.86 -10.60 -8.94
C ALA A 52 18.21 -12.09 -8.91
N VAL A 53 17.95 -12.78 -10.03
CA VAL A 53 18.44 -14.14 -10.24
C VAL A 53 19.97 -14.03 -10.22
N SER A 54 20.58 -14.48 -9.13
CA SER A 54 22.04 -14.48 -8.99
C SER A 54 22.60 -15.57 -9.90
N LEU A 55 22.99 -15.18 -11.11
CA LEU A 55 23.73 -16.05 -12.02
C LEU A 55 25.16 -16.18 -11.48
N ASN A 56 25.63 -17.41 -11.28
CA ASN A 56 27.03 -17.67 -10.97
C ASN A 56 27.88 -17.34 -12.20
N THR A 57 28.52 -16.17 -12.21
CA THR A 57 29.37 -15.69 -13.32
C THR A 57 30.82 -16.17 -13.22
N VAL A 58 31.12 -17.13 -12.33
CA VAL A 58 32.48 -17.63 -12.14
C VAL A 58 32.92 -18.35 -13.42
N GLY A 59 33.84 -17.72 -14.16
CA GLY A 59 34.36 -18.24 -15.42
C GLY A 59 33.63 -17.78 -16.67
N TYR A 60 32.53 -17.01 -16.55
CA TYR A 60 31.86 -16.44 -17.71
C TYR A 60 32.69 -15.30 -18.30
N LYS A 61 33.08 -15.44 -19.57
CA LYS A 61 33.68 -14.36 -20.37
C LYS A 61 32.79 -14.14 -21.58
N PHE A 62 32.30 -12.92 -21.73
CA PHE A 62 31.52 -12.51 -22.89
C PHE A 62 32.42 -12.54 -24.13
N ASP A 63 32.17 -13.46 -25.07
CA ASP A 63 32.85 -13.50 -26.35
C ASP A 63 32.14 -12.56 -27.33
N ARG A 64 32.85 -11.51 -27.75
CA ARG A 64 32.32 -10.51 -28.67
C ARG A 64 32.18 -11.04 -30.09
N ASN A 65 32.95 -12.07 -30.46
CA ASN A 65 32.92 -12.62 -31.80
C ASN A 65 31.63 -13.43 -32.01
N GLU A 66 31.27 -14.30 -31.05
CA GLU A 66 30.01 -15.08 -31.08
C GLU A 66 28.77 -14.18 -31.06
N ALA A 67 28.81 -13.06 -30.32
CA ALA A 67 27.71 -12.11 -30.26
C ALA A 67 27.50 -11.29 -31.56
N ASN A 68 28.53 -11.20 -32.42
CA ASN A 68 28.49 -10.47 -33.68
C ASN A 68 28.30 -11.36 -34.91
N GLU A 69 28.21 -12.69 -34.76
CA GLU A 69 27.91 -13.64 -35.85
C GLU A 69 26.39 -13.70 -36.15
N ARG A 70 25.78 -12.55 -36.40
CA ARG A 70 24.38 -12.42 -36.83
C ARG A 70 24.21 -11.58 -38.08
#